data_AF-A0A5N5T810-F1
#
_entry.id   AF-A0A5N5T810-F1
#
_cell.length_a   1.000
_cell.length_b   1.000
_cell.length_c   1.000
_cell.angle_alpha   90.00
_cell.angle_beta   90.00
_cell.angle_gamma   90.00
#
_symmetry.space_group_name_H-M   'P 1'
#
loop_
_entity.id
_entity.type
_entity.pdbx_description
1 polymer ?
#
loop_
_entity_poly.entity_id
_entity_poly.type
_entity_poly.pdbx_seq_one_letter_code
_entity_poly.pdbx_strand_id
1 'polypeptide(L)'
;GVYTIHANNNVKSFEVRDFVLPRFEVTIDSPQTILGSDENVTLQLCAFYVFGEAVKGNATIYASVGNFDTVYANISQTKEIEGCQNFTFKAKELLFDYNNCHISILQVQGNANVTEAGTGVEIIADTTYLTVHRQGITFEDKTINDVKKAYLPALIEIETKYANGTPAINETMESCTFYEDEEICKNFTTDNNGVLYFVIPSQIRQFVKIRAVNFPRIERLFNDVMRESSYTIFFNDFQEYVDPMNTSITIMENMIDCTTGENIEVRIPVVFVATEEFTTDVYLQIQSRGQVIAFKKMSVDFTESDLRIREEDKLIPLETTPEGVILGSFVIPVTLSERASPEISILVWFAKEDGTVVADSLNAVVSECLSHKVDFSWSTPRVGPGEEATLRIKGAENSLCSICVEILSAGNNNDLDISSILSVVYNSIARPNEPQTNLQYCLNKYGLSQTEDEQPVSTPSSTTDSSATSKVSSPISVFQPQIIQALHMFNVKMKEEFVEPAPSAAYDLGTVYKAEAALNEGGATLEEESIQERSYLPETWLWLLRTLS
;
A
#
# COMPACT_ATOMS: atom_id res chain seq x y z
N GLY A 1 -11.35 30.14 7.20
CA GLY A 1 -12.38 29.12 6.94
C GLY A 1 -11.88 28.10 5.94
N VAL A 2 -12.27 26.85 6.09
CA VAL A 2 -12.00 25.77 5.12
C VAL A 2 -13.08 25.77 4.04
N TYR A 3 -12.67 25.68 2.78
CA TYR A 3 -13.49 25.67 1.58
C TYR A 3 -13.26 24.37 0.82
N THR A 4 -14.22 23.94 0.01
CA THR A 4 -14.13 22.69 -0.77
C THR A 4 -14.47 22.92 -2.24
N ILE A 5 -13.75 22.23 -3.11
CA ILE A 5 -14.02 22.15 -4.56
C ILE A 5 -14.61 20.77 -4.83
N HIS A 6 -15.78 20.75 -5.48
CA HIS A 6 -16.45 19.52 -5.90
C HIS A 6 -16.33 19.38 -7.42
N ALA A 7 -15.73 18.28 -7.88
CA ALA A 7 -15.65 17.92 -9.29
C ALA A 7 -16.08 16.46 -9.44
N ASN A 8 -17.28 16.24 -9.98
CA ASN A 8 -17.94 14.93 -10.02
C ASN A 8 -18.03 14.30 -8.62
N ASN A 9 -17.49 13.09 -8.41
CA ASN A 9 -17.44 12.39 -7.12
C ASN A 9 -16.18 12.73 -6.29
N ASN A 10 -15.32 13.64 -6.76
CA ASN A 10 -14.09 14.01 -6.06
C ASN A 10 -14.27 15.34 -5.32
N VAL A 11 -13.73 15.39 -4.10
CA VAL A 11 -13.77 16.59 -3.24
C VAL A 11 -12.35 16.91 -2.79
N LYS A 12 -11.93 18.16 -2.96
CA LYS A 12 -10.67 18.68 -2.42
C LYS A 12 -10.94 19.90 -1.55
N SER A 13 -10.27 19.97 -0.40
CA SER A 13 -10.43 21.06 0.57
C SER A 13 -9.21 21.97 0.56
N PHE A 14 -9.43 23.27 0.76
CA PHE A 14 -8.38 24.27 0.93
C PHE A 14 -8.78 25.26 2.01
N GLU A 15 -7.82 25.96 2.60
CA GLU A 15 -8.10 26.89 3.70
C GLU A 15 -7.83 28.34 3.30
N VAL A 16 -8.71 29.23 3.75
CA VAL A 16 -8.58 30.69 3.60
C VAL A 16 -8.53 31.30 4.98
N ARG A 17 -7.40 31.90 5.38
CA ARG A 17 -7.24 32.59 6.66
C ARG A 17 -6.89 34.05 6.42
N ASP A 18 -7.30 34.92 7.35
CA ASP A 18 -6.74 36.27 7.42
C ASP A 18 -5.28 36.15 7.86
N PHE A 19 -4.35 36.47 6.96
CA PHE A 19 -2.92 36.26 7.18
C PHE A 19 -2.20 37.59 7.39
N VAL A 20 -1.63 37.78 8.58
CA VAL A 20 -0.68 38.86 8.86
C VAL A 20 0.70 38.23 8.86
N LEU A 21 1.58 38.70 7.98
CA LEU A 21 2.94 38.15 7.85
C LEU A 21 3.66 38.26 9.20
N PRO A 22 4.00 37.14 9.88
CA PRO A 22 4.84 37.18 11.07
C PRO A 22 6.20 37.79 10.69
N ARG A 23 6.85 38.51 11.61
CA ARG A 23 8.18 39.09 11.31
C ARG A 23 9.27 38.00 11.24
N PHE A 24 9.08 36.94 12.01
CA PHE A 24 9.92 35.75 12.02
C PHE A 24 9.06 34.52 12.26
N GLU A 25 9.53 33.39 11.76
CA GLU A 25 8.89 32.08 11.88
C GLU A 25 9.62 31.27 12.95
N VAL A 26 8.87 30.48 13.72
CA VAL A 26 9.41 29.55 14.71
C VAL A 26 8.93 28.15 14.37
N THR A 27 9.86 27.25 14.11
CA THR A 27 9.57 25.85 13.76
C THR A 27 10.21 24.90 14.77
N ILE A 28 9.51 23.81 15.06
CA ILE A 28 10.03 22.69 15.85
C ILE A 28 10.28 21.54 14.89
N ASP A 29 11.55 21.29 14.58
CA ASP A 29 11.98 20.10 13.87
C ASP A 29 12.11 18.96 14.88
N SER A 30 11.36 17.89 14.65
CA SER A 30 11.26 16.74 15.54
C SER A 30 11.62 15.46 14.80
N PRO A 31 12.08 14.41 15.52
CA PRO A 31 12.29 13.11 14.90
C PRO A 31 10.94 12.59 14.39
N GLN A 32 10.94 12.00 13.20
CA GLN A 32 9.74 11.45 12.57
C GLN A 32 9.05 10.41 13.45
N THR A 33 9.80 9.71 14.29
CA THR A 33 9.28 8.71 15.22
C THR A 33 10.17 8.59 16.44
N ILE A 34 9.55 8.22 17.56
CA ILE A 34 10.24 7.90 18.80
C ILE A 34 9.96 6.45 19.13
N LEU A 35 11.01 5.67 19.41
CA LEU A 35 10.87 4.32 19.95
C LEU A 35 10.89 4.35 21.47
N GLY A 36 10.16 3.43 22.09
CA GLY A 36 10.16 3.28 23.54
C GLY A 36 11.54 3.00 24.15
N SER A 37 12.46 2.45 23.35
CA SER A 37 13.85 2.17 23.72
C SER A 37 14.81 3.36 23.59
N ASP A 38 14.38 4.48 23.00
CA ASP A 38 15.27 5.63 22.77
C ASP A 38 15.75 6.22 24.10
N GLU A 39 17.08 6.42 24.23
CA GLU A 39 17.66 6.96 25.45
C GLU A 39 17.43 8.47 25.60
N ASN A 40 17.34 9.17 24.48
CA ASN A 40 17.19 10.62 24.42
C ASN A 40 16.30 11.02 23.24
N VAL A 41 15.41 11.98 23.47
CA VAL A 41 14.62 12.62 22.40
C VAL A 41 15.16 14.03 22.22
N THR A 42 15.60 14.34 21.00
CA THR A 42 16.13 15.66 20.65
C THR A 42 15.15 16.38 19.73
N LEU A 43 14.77 17.59 20.11
CA LEU A 43 13.97 18.52 19.32
C LEU A 43 14.86 19.69 18.91
N GLN A 44 14.81 20.08 17.65
CA GLN A 44 15.52 21.24 17.13
C GLN A 44 14.52 22.37 16.96
N LEU A 45 14.75 23.48 17.66
CA LEU A 45 13.94 24.67 17.51
C LEU A 45 14.68 25.67 16.65
N CYS A 46 14.04 26.13 15.58
CA CYS A 46 14.59 27.13 14.67
C CYS A 46 13.74 28.39 14.68
N ALA A 47 14.40 29.55 14.67
CA ALA A 47 13.77 30.85 14.57
C ALA A 47 14.50 31.73 13.56
N PHE A 48 13.82 32.08 12.47
CA PHE A 48 14.37 32.90 11.39
C PHE A 48 13.41 34.01 11.01
N TYR A 49 13.94 35.19 10.71
CA TYR A 49 13.15 36.24 10.09
C TYR A 49 12.63 35.76 8.72
N VAL A 50 11.52 36.31 8.26
CA VAL A 50 10.94 35.96 6.95
C VAL A 50 11.88 36.19 5.76
N PHE A 51 12.96 36.96 5.96
CA PHE A 51 14.03 37.19 4.98
C PHE A 51 15.27 36.30 5.20
N GLY A 52 15.21 35.32 6.10
CA GLY A 52 16.20 34.24 6.27
C GLY A 52 17.30 34.48 7.31
N GLU A 53 17.38 35.67 7.92
CA GLU A 53 18.37 35.95 8.97
C GLU A 53 18.00 35.28 10.31
N ALA A 54 19.01 34.89 11.08
CA ALA A 54 18.85 34.19 12.35
C ALA A 54 18.28 35.11 13.44
N VAL A 55 17.23 34.66 14.14
CA VAL A 55 16.70 35.36 15.31
C VAL A 55 17.59 35.08 16.52
N LYS A 56 17.97 36.14 17.24
CA LYS A 56 18.66 36.04 18.55
C LYS A 56 17.69 36.29 19.68
N GLY A 57 17.66 35.38 20.65
CA GLY A 57 16.69 35.47 21.73
C GLY A 57 16.79 34.33 22.73
N ASN A 58 15.77 34.26 23.59
CA ASN A 58 15.58 33.15 24.52
C ASN A 58 14.48 32.25 23.99
N ALA A 59 14.73 30.95 24.00
CA ALA A 59 13.73 29.97 23.62
C ALA A 59 13.45 28.98 24.74
N THR A 60 12.17 28.66 24.92
CA THR A 60 11.71 27.65 25.87
C THR A 60 10.88 26.60 25.16
N ILE A 61 11.27 25.32 25.31
CA ILE A 61 10.44 24.18 24.89
C ILE A 61 9.75 23.59 26.12
N TYR A 62 8.45 23.38 26.02
CA TYR A 62 7.61 22.65 26.96
C TYR A 62 7.25 21.29 26.35
N ALA A 63 7.64 20.22 27.04
CA ALA A 63 7.31 18.85 26.68
C ALA A 63 6.30 18.29 27.69
N SER A 64 5.08 17.99 27.22
CA SER A 64 4.04 17.31 27.98
C SER A 64 4.01 15.84 27.57
N VAL A 65 4.09 14.94 28.54
CA VAL A 65 4.22 13.50 28.30
C VAL A 65 2.99 12.79 28.84
N GLY A 66 2.34 11.98 28.00
CA GLY A 66 1.02 11.47 28.32
C GLY A 66 0.53 10.31 27.46
N ASN A 67 -0.72 9.94 27.73
CA ASN A 67 -1.61 9.30 26.76
C ASN A 67 -2.47 10.36 26.09
N PHE A 68 -3.25 9.98 25.08
CA PHE A 68 -4.11 10.89 24.32
C PHE A 68 -4.98 11.82 25.20
N ASP A 69 -5.47 11.32 26.35
CA ASP A 69 -6.35 12.09 27.25
C ASP A 69 -5.73 12.44 28.62
N THR A 70 -4.53 11.93 28.94
CA THR A 70 -3.95 12.07 30.29
C THR A 70 -2.48 12.45 30.25
N VAL A 71 -2.14 13.59 30.89
CA VAL A 71 -0.75 14.04 31.03
C VAL A 71 -0.16 13.53 32.35
N TYR A 72 1.01 12.90 32.27
CA TYR A 72 1.73 12.34 33.42
C TYR A 72 2.89 13.24 33.89
N ALA A 73 3.54 13.95 32.98
CA ALA A 73 4.64 14.85 33.30
C ALA A 73 4.67 16.06 32.36
N ASN A 74 5.12 17.19 32.90
CA ASN A 74 5.43 18.40 32.14
C ASN A 74 6.87 18.78 32.43
N ILE A 75 7.67 18.94 31.38
CA ILE A 75 9.08 19.28 31.45
C ILE A 75 9.30 20.53 30.61
N SER A 76 10.24 21.38 31.01
CA SER A 76 10.65 22.50 30.19
C SER A 76 12.15 22.68 30.21
N GLN A 77 12.69 23.17 29.10
CA GLN A 77 14.08 23.59 28.98
C GLN A 77 14.13 24.94 28.29
N THR A 78 14.95 25.85 28.82
CA THR A 78 15.18 27.19 28.26
C THR A 78 16.65 27.33 27.87
N LYS A 79 16.92 27.84 26.67
CA LYS A 79 18.26 28.11 26.15
C LYS A 79 18.26 29.40 25.33
N GLU A 80 19.40 30.07 25.27
CA GLU A 80 19.64 31.12 24.27
C GLU A 80 19.74 30.50 22.88
N ILE A 81 19.16 31.17 21.88
CA ILE A 81 19.17 30.72 20.49
C ILE A 81 19.70 31.80 19.55
N GLU A 82 20.39 31.36 18.50
CA GLU A 82 20.76 32.16 17.33
C GLU A 82 20.45 31.32 16.09
N GLY A 83 19.26 31.50 15.53
CA GLY A 83 18.76 30.64 14.46
C GLY A 83 18.21 29.33 15.02
N CYS A 84 18.98 28.25 14.96
CA CYS A 84 18.53 26.92 15.41
C CYS A 84 19.27 26.41 16.65
N GLN A 85 18.56 25.75 17.56
CA GLN A 85 19.11 25.18 18.78
C GLN A 85 18.48 23.83 19.15
N ASN A 86 19.33 22.88 19.55
CA ASN A 86 18.88 21.55 19.98
C ASN A 86 18.54 21.49 21.48
N PHE A 87 17.42 20.86 21.79
CA PHE A 87 16.90 20.55 23.11
C PHE A 87 16.78 19.04 23.26
N THR A 88 17.45 18.47 24.25
CA THR A 88 17.53 17.02 24.43
C THR A 88 16.94 16.65 25.78
N PHE A 89 15.94 15.77 25.75
CA PHE A 89 15.24 15.25 26.91
C PHE A 89 15.61 13.78 27.10
N LYS A 90 15.98 13.39 28.32
CA LYS A 90 16.36 12.01 28.61
C LYS A 90 15.12 11.12 28.74
N ALA A 91 15.21 9.86 28.33
CA ALA A 91 14.13 8.87 28.43
C ALA A 91 13.50 8.78 29.83
N LYS A 92 14.33 8.92 30.88
CA LYS A 92 13.89 8.91 32.28
C LYS A 92 13.01 10.11 32.62
N GLU A 93 13.32 11.28 32.08
CA GLU A 93 12.52 12.49 32.26
C GLU A 93 11.18 12.29 31.52
N LEU A 94 11.23 11.74 30.31
CA LEU A 94 10.07 11.41 29.49
C LEU A 94 9.29 10.17 29.93
N LEU A 95 9.60 9.60 31.11
CA LEU A 95 8.90 8.44 31.67
C LEU A 95 8.85 7.21 30.75
N PHE A 96 9.78 7.06 29.79
CA PHE A 96 9.85 5.88 28.92
C PHE A 96 10.25 4.60 29.70
N ASP A 97 10.86 4.79 30.87
CA ASP A 97 11.42 3.77 31.77
C ASP A 97 10.66 3.65 33.10
N TYR A 98 9.40 4.08 33.18
CA TYR A 98 8.71 4.12 34.48
C TYR A 98 8.18 2.74 34.90
N ASN A 99 8.62 2.26 36.07
CA ASN A 99 8.35 0.93 36.68
C ASN A 99 6.87 0.62 37.02
N ASN A 100 5.91 1.37 36.50
CA ASN A 100 4.51 1.20 36.83
C ASN A 100 3.84 0.38 35.72
N CYS A 101 3.34 -0.82 36.06
CA CYS A 101 2.71 -1.76 35.12
C CYS A 101 1.47 -1.22 34.39
N HIS A 102 0.99 -0.03 34.78
CA HIS A 102 -0.23 0.60 34.27
C HIS A 102 -0.01 1.85 33.42
N ILE A 103 1.23 2.31 33.24
CA ILE A 103 1.53 3.55 32.50
C ILE A 103 2.42 3.22 31.31
N SER A 104 1.85 3.24 30.12
CA SER A 104 2.60 3.25 28.86
C SER A 104 2.48 4.65 28.27
N ILE A 105 3.57 5.38 28.14
CA ILE A 105 3.58 6.65 27.41
C ILE A 105 3.33 6.38 25.93
N LEU A 106 2.30 7.01 25.36
CA LEU A 106 1.94 6.90 23.95
C LEU A 106 2.26 8.17 23.17
N GLN A 107 2.33 9.32 23.83
CA GLN A 107 2.50 10.61 23.17
C GLN A 107 3.39 11.57 23.96
N VAL A 108 4.22 12.32 23.22
CA VAL A 108 4.94 13.51 23.69
C VAL A 108 4.43 14.70 22.90
N GLN A 109 3.90 15.70 23.59
CA GLN A 109 3.48 16.97 23.02
C GLN A 109 4.57 18.01 23.27
N GLY A 110 5.06 18.65 22.20
CA GLY A 110 6.02 19.74 22.26
C GLY A 110 5.37 21.08 21.91
N ASN A 111 5.52 22.06 22.80
CA ASN A 111 5.18 23.47 22.55
C ASN A 111 6.45 24.31 22.73
N ALA A 112 6.64 25.36 21.95
CA ALA A 112 7.79 26.25 22.11
C ALA A 112 7.40 27.73 22.09
N ASN A 113 8.16 28.54 22.82
CA ASN A 113 8.05 30.00 22.81
C ASN A 113 9.45 30.60 22.59
N VAL A 114 9.56 31.56 21.69
CA VAL A 114 10.79 32.33 21.41
C VAL A 114 10.55 33.81 21.67
N THR A 115 11.38 34.39 22.54
CA THR A 115 11.39 35.82 22.84
C THR A 115 12.59 36.50 22.16
N GLU A 116 12.34 37.44 21.26
CA GLU A 116 13.39 38.19 20.55
C GLU A 116 14.14 39.15 21.49
N ALA A 117 15.48 39.14 21.46
CA ALA A 117 16.31 39.96 22.35
C ALA A 117 16.19 41.49 22.12
N GLY A 118 15.80 41.92 20.92
CA GLY A 118 15.72 43.34 20.55
C GLY A 118 14.38 44.01 20.87
N THR A 119 13.28 43.32 20.57
CA THR A 119 11.92 43.89 20.67
C THR A 119 11.12 43.34 21.85
N GLY A 120 11.54 42.20 22.42
CA GLY A 120 10.77 41.46 23.42
C GLY A 120 9.50 40.79 22.86
N VAL A 121 9.35 40.73 21.54
CA VAL A 121 8.23 40.03 20.90
C VAL A 121 8.37 38.53 21.14
N GLU A 122 7.27 37.91 21.55
CA GLU A 122 7.16 36.47 21.75
C GLU A 122 6.37 35.84 20.62
N ILE A 123 6.91 34.77 20.03
CA ILE A 123 6.20 33.94 19.05
C ILE A 123 6.17 32.52 19.58
N ILE A 124 4.96 31.97 19.60
CA ILE A 124 4.67 30.60 20.02
C ILE A 124 4.65 29.73 18.76
N ALA A 125 5.44 28.66 18.77
CA ALA A 125 5.43 27.67 17.71
C ALA A 125 4.18 26.80 17.77
N ASP A 126 3.78 26.25 16.62
CA ASP A 126 2.71 25.28 16.55
C ASP A 126 3.01 24.04 17.42
N THR A 127 1.97 23.49 18.03
CA THR A 127 2.07 22.28 18.84
C THR A 127 2.47 21.10 17.96
N THR A 128 3.55 20.43 18.34
CA THR A 128 4.01 19.19 17.70
C THR A 128 3.60 17.98 18.54
N TYR A 129 3.06 16.94 17.91
CA TYR A 129 2.69 15.70 18.57
C TYR A 129 3.57 14.56 18.08
N LEU A 130 4.19 13.83 19.00
CA LEU A 130 5.07 12.71 18.71
C LEU A 130 4.54 11.44 19.35
N THR A 131 4.26 10.44 18.53
CA THR A 131 3.84 9.12 19.00
C THR A 131 5.05 8.31 19.43
N VAL A 132 4.94 7.62 20.55
CA VAL A 132 5.97 6.70 21.06
C VAL A 132 5.59 5.28 20.64
N HIS A 133 6.38 4.69 19.74
CA HIS A 133 6.13 3.36 19.22
C HIS A 133 6.83 2.30 20.07
N ARG A 134 6.08 1.27 20.44
CA ARG A 134 6.58 0.11 21.22
C ARG A 134 6.91 -1.09 20.37
N GLN A 135 6.73 -0.99 19.06
CA GLN A 135 7.11 -1.97 18.06
C GLN A 135 7.87 -1.21 16.98
N GLY A 136 9.05 -1.71 16.59
CA GLY A 136 9.93 -1.02 15.66
C GLY A 136 9.50 -1.23 14.20
N ILE A 137 8.96 -2.42 13.91
CA ILE A 137 8.51 -2.83 12.58
C ILE A 137 7.08 -3.34 12.64
N THR A 138 6.23 -2.87 11.72
CA THR A 138 4.90 -3.41 11.47
C THR A 138 4.93 -4.36 10.29
N PHE A 139 4.09 -5.39 10.33
CA PHE A 139 4.01 -6.45 9.32
C PHE A 139 2.61 -6.45 8.71
N GLU A 140 2.53 -6.55 7.40
CA GLU A 140 1.29 -6.75 6.66
C GLU A 140 1.46 -7.96 5.75
N ASP A 141 0.65 -9.00 6.00
CA ASP A 141 0.68 -10.21 5.20
C ASP A 141 0.06 -9.96 3.83
N LYS A 142 0.88 -10.11 2.80
CA LYS A 142 0.50 -9.98 1.39
C LYS A 142 0.47 -11.33 0.70
N THR A 143 0.57 -12.43 1.45
CA THR A 143 0.47 -13.79 0.91
C THR A 143 -0.92 -13.97 0.30
N ILE A 144 -0.99 -14.03 -1.03
CA ILE A 144 -2.27 -14.11 -1.77
C ILE A 144 -2.79 -15.55 -1.88
N ASN A 145 -1.93 -16.55 -1.63
CA ASN A 145 -2.28 -17.96 -1.72
C ASN A 145 -2.62 -18.56 -0.35
N ASP A 146 -3.81 -18.23 0.17
CA ASP A 146 -4.39 -18.84 1.39
C ASP A 146 -4.80 -20.32 1.21
N VAL A 147 -4.59 -20.87 0.03
CA VAL A 147 -4.97 -22.23 -0.32
C VAL A 147 -3.75 -23.13 -0.31
N LYS A 148 -3.74 -24.09 0.62
CA LYS A 148 -2.67 -25.06 0.72
C LYS A 148 -2.86 -26.13 -0.36
N LYS A 149 -1.90 -26.22 -1.28
CA LYS A 149 -1.84 -27.28 -2.29
C LYS A 149 -0.85 -28.35 -1.82
N ALA A 150 -1.28 -29.61 -1.83
CA ALA A 150 -0.44 -30.72 -1.43
C ALA A 150 0.82 -30.78 -2.30
N TYR A 151 1.98 -31.04 -1.69
CA TYR A 151 3.31 -31.17 -2.32
C TYR A 151 3.86 -29.92 -3.01
N LEU A 152 3.05 -28.87 -3.20
CA LEU A 152 3.51 -27.63 -3.80
C LEU A 152 3.99 -26.65 -2.73
N PRO A 153 5.15 -26.02 -2.94
CA PRO A 153 5.60 -24.94 -2.07
C PRO A 153 4.67 -23.73 -2.19
N ALA A 154 4.61 -22.93 -1.12
CA ALA A 154 3.94 -21.65 -1.07
C ALA A 154 4.96 -20.52 -0.94
N LEU A 155 4.71 -19.43 -1.66
CA LEU A 155 5.45 -18.19 -1.57
C LEU A 155 4.86 -17.35 -0.45
N ILE A 156 5.67 -16.98 0.53
CA ILE A 156 5.30 -16.07 1.61
C ILE A 156 5.81 -14.67 1.26
N GLU A 157 4.91 -13.70 1.36
CA GLU A 157 5.20 -12.29 1.11
C GLU A 157 4.66 -11.44 2.26
N ILE A 158 5.56 -10.73 2.92
CA ILE A 158 5.19 -9.84 4.03
C ILE A 158 5.78 -8.47 3.79
N GLU A 159 4.91 -7.49 3.69
CA GLU A 159 5.31 -6.09 3.65
C GLU A 159 5.69 -5.64 5.07
N THR A 160 6.86 -5.04 5.21
CA THR A 160 7.37 -4.57 6.49
C THR A 160 7.71 -3.08 6.45
N LYS A 161 7.24 -2.35 7.46
CA LYS A 161 7.42 -0.89 7.58
C LYS A 161 8.00 -0.56 8.94
N TYR A 162 8.94 0.37 8.98
CA TYR A 162 9.36 0.96 10.24
C TYR A 162 8.21 1.73 10.87
N ALA A 163 8.32 2.02 12.16
CA ALA A 163 7.34 2.80 12.91
C ALA A 163 7.04 4.20 12.33
N ASN A 164 7.95 4.77 11.53
CA ASN A 164 7.76 6.02 10.78
C ASN A 164 6.97 5.87 9.47
N GLY A 165 6.53 4.67 9.13
CA GLY A 165 5.82 4.35 7.89
C GLY A 165 6.72 4.08 6.68
N THR A 166 8.03 4.30 6.76
CA THR A 166 8.96 4.00 5.66
C THR A 166 9.21 2.50 5.55
N PRO A 167 9.49 1.97 4.34
CA PRO A 167 9.79 0.57 4.15
C PRO A 167 11.00 0.12 4.97
N ALA A 168 10.90 -1.06 5.61
CA ALA A 168 11.98 -1.62 6.39
C ALA A 168 13.00 -2.34 5.49
N ILE A 169 13.88 -1.58 4.82
CA ILE A 169 14.78 -2.06 3.77
C ILE A 169 16.03 -2.75 4.36
N ASN A 170 16.42 -3.88 3.77
CA ASN A 170 17.62 -4.63 4.16
C ASN A 170 17.67 -4.98 5.66
N GLU A 171 16.50 -5.23 6.25
CA GLU A 171 16.33 -5.69 7.62
C GLU A 171 16.36 -7.20 7.68
N THR A 172 17.14 -7.74 8.62
CA THR A 172 17.25 -9.19 8.81
C THR A 172 16.07 -9.70 9.65
N MET A 173 15.33 -10.63 9.07
CA MET A 173 14.18 -11.31 9.67
C MET A 173 14.55 -12.78 9.92
N GLU A 174 14.45 -13.22 11.16
CA GLU A 174 14.56 -14.62 11.54
C GLU A 174 13.18 -15.29 11.39
N SER A 175 13.06 -16.18 10.41
CA SER A 175 11.85 -16.97 10.18
C SER A 175 12.02 -18.36 10.78
N CYS A 176 11.13 -18.74 11.70
CA CYS A 176 11.18 -20.00 12.44
C CYS A 176 9.90 -20.81 12.25
N THR A 177 10.04 -22.14 12.17
CA THR A 177 8.94 -23.10 12.15
C THR A 177 9.30 -24.31 13.01
N PHE A 178 8.31 -25.07 13.45
CA PHE A 178 8.53 -26.42 13.97
C PHE A 178 8.50 -27.44 12.84
N TYR A 179 9.53 -28.28 12.76
CA TYR A 179 9.64 -29.40 11.81
C TYR A 179 10.29 -30.58 12.51
N GLU A 180 9.70 -31.78 12.42
CA GLU A 180 10.16 -33.00 13.12
C GLU A 180 10.42 -32.79 14.63
N ASP A 181 9.54 -32.04 15.30
CA ASP A 181 9.62 -31.67 16.72
C ASP A 181 10.82 -30.78 17.12
N GLU A 182 11.55 -30.22 16.15
CA GLU A 182 12.61 -29.23 16.36
C GLU A 182 12.22 -27.85 15.81
N GLU A 183 12.63 -26.77 16.49
CA GLU A 183 12.47 -25.39 15.97
C GLU A 183 13.61 -25.12 14.98
N ILE A 184 13.26 -24.94 13.71
CA ILE A 184 14.20 -24.61 12.63
C ILE A 184 14.00 -23.13 12.28
N CYS A 185 15.08 -22.37 12.31
CA CYS A 185 15.10 -20.95 11.96
C CYS A 185 16.08 -20.67 10.82
N LYS A 186 15.70 -19.75 9.93
CA LYS A 186 16.56 -19.24 8.85
C LYS A 186 16.39 -17.73 8.74
N ASN A 187 17.50 -17.03 8.47
CA ASN A 187 17.50 -15.60 8.28
C ASN A 187 17.24 -15.23 6.83
N PHE A 188 16.35 -14.28 6.63
CA PHE A 188 16.03 -13.65 5.36
C PHE A 188 16.18 -12.14 5.50
N THR A 189 16.37 -11.44 4.39
CA THR A 189 16.50 -9.98 4.38
C THR A 189 15.42 -9.38 3.51
N THR A 190 14.80 -8.29 3.98
CA THR A 190 13.83 -7.53 3.20
C THR A 190 14.50 -6.86 2.01
N ASP A 191 13.74 -6.67 0.94
CA ASP A 191 14.19 -6.03 -0.29
C ASP A 191 14.19 -4.48 -0.20
N ASN A 192 14.41 -3.82 -1.34
CA ASN A 192 14.42 -2.36 -1.46
C ASN A 192 13.04 -1.71 -1.25
N ASN A 193 11.97 -2.49 -1.24
CA ASN A 193 10.60 -2.06 -0.98
C ASN A 193 10.14 -2.44 0.45
N GLY A 194 11.05 -2.97 1.29
CA GLY A 194 10.73 -3.44 2.63
C GLY A 194 9.88 -4.71 2.65
N VAL A 195 9.89 -5.49 1.57
CA VAL A 195 9.14 -6.75 1.47
C VAL A 195 10.04 -7.93 1.80
N LEU A 196 9.55 -8.81 2.67
CA LEU A 196 10.17 -10.07 3.00
C LEU A 196 9.57 -11.18 2.12
N TYR A 197 10.42 -11.86 1.35
CA TYR A 197 10.02 -13.00 0.53
C TYR A 197 10.77 -14.27 0.94
N PHE A 198 10.06 -15.38 1.05
CA PHE A 198 10.65 -16.71 1.19
C PHE A 198 9.65 -17.80 0.80
N VAL A 199 10.15 -19.00 0.55
CA VAL A 199 9.36 -20.15 0.12
C VAL A 199 9.26 -21.15 1.25
N ILE A 200 8.03 -21.59 1.52
CA ILE A 200 7.76 -22.68 2.46
C ILE A 200 7.27 -23.92 1.70
N PRO A 201 7.74 -25.12 2.06
CA PRO A 201 7.19 -26.34 1.50
C PRO A 201 5.87 -26.74 2.16
N SER A 202 5.07 -27.55 1.45
CA SER A 202 3.74 -28.02 1.91
C SER A 202 3.77 -28.83 3.20
N GLN A 203 4.92 -29.40 3.58
CA GLN A 203 5.07 -30.19 4.81
C GLN A 203 4.95 -29.36 6.09
N ILE A 204 5.08 -28.04 6.03
CA ILE A 204 4.86 -27.17 7.19
C ILE A 204 3.37 -27.17 7.52
N ARG A 205 3.02 -27.61 8.74
CA ARG A 205 1.62 -27.80 9.17
C ARG A 205 1.11 -26.82 10.21
N GLN A 206 2.01 -26.15 10.95
CA GLN A 206 1.60 -25.40 12.15
C GLN A 206 1.63 -23.89 11.93
N PHE A 207 2.81 -23.30 11.99
CA PHE A 207 2.96 -21.85 11.86
C PHE A 207 4.38 -21.52 11.42
N VAL A 208 4.56 -20.32 10.88
CA VAL A 208 5.86 -19.70 10.69
C VAL A 208 5.85 -18.40 11.49
N LYS A 209 6.81 -18.27 12.42
CA LYS A 209 7.01 -17.08 13.23
C LYS A 209 8.21 -16.32 12.70
N ILE A 210 8.02 -15.03 12.43
CA ILE A 210 9.00 -14.14 11.83
C ILE A 210 9.34 -13.08 12.86
N ARG A 211 10.63 -12.86 13.10
CA ARG A 211 11.14 -11.92 14.12
C ARG A 211 12.14 -10.97 13.47
N ALA A 212 11.99 -9.68 13.67
CA ALA A 212 13.02 -8.72 13.29
C ALA A 212 14.19 -8.79 14.26
N VAL A 213 15.37 -9.18 13.79
CA VAL A 213 16.55 -9.43 14.63
C VAL A 213 17.02 -8.16 15.34
N ASN A 214 16.92 -7.02 14.66
CA ASN A 214 17.34 -5.71 15.19
C ASN A 214 16.33 -5.07 16.16
N PHE A 215 15.11 -5.63 16.27
CA PHE A 215 14.05 -5.10 17.13
C PHE A 215 13.52 -6.17 18.11
N PRO A 216 14.40 -6.71 18.98
CA PRO A 216 14.02 -7.72 19.95
C PRO A 216 13.14 -7.12 21.05
N ARG A 217 12.51 -8.01 21.83
CA ARG A 217 11.80 -7.61 23.04
C ARG A 217 12.77 -7.04 24.07
N ILE A 218 12.46 -5.87 24.61
CA ILE A 218 13.23 -5.24 25.69
C ILE A 218 12.32 -5.12 26.90
N GLU A 219 12.52 -6.00 27.89
CA GLU A 219 11.76 -6.00 29.14
C GLU A 219 12.45 -5.16 30.22
N ARG A 220 11.67 -4.46 31.06
CA ARG A 220 12.17 -3.88 32.32
C ARG A 220 11.18 -4.13 33.45
N LEU A 221 11.63 -4.87 34.46
CA LEU A 221 10.99 -5.22 35.75
C LEU A 221 9.58 -5.83 35.67
N PHE A 222 8.60 -5.15 35.05
CA PHE A 222 7.20 -5.57 34.96
C PHE A 222 6.48 -5.20 33.64
N ASN A 223 7.13 -4.48 32.71
CA ASN A 223 6.56 -4.05 31.42
C ASN A 223 7.57 -4.17 30.27
N ASP A 224 7.04 -4.34 29.05
CA ASP A 224 7.83 -4.26 27.82
C ASP A 224 8.09 -2.80 27.45
N VAL A 225 9.37 -2.39 27.48
CA VAL A 225 9.80 -1.10 26.93
C VAL A 225 9.68 -1.12 25.42
N MET A 226 10.02 -2.27 24.81
CA MET A 226 9.76 -2.59 23.41
C MET A 226 9.20 -4.00 23.34
N ARG A 227 8.12 -4.17 22.58
CA ARG A 227 7.59 -5.48 22.20
C ARG A 227 8.50 -6.09 21.13
N GLU A 228 8.54 -7.41 21.10
CA GLU A 228 9.15 -8.14 19.99
C GLU A 228 8.47 -7.69 18.69
N SER A 229 9.25 -7.23 17.72
CA SER A 229 8.71 -6.99 16.38
C SER A 229 8.63 -8.33 15.67
N SER A 230 7.52 -9.03 15.87
CA SER A 230 7.27 -10.34 15.28
C SER A 230 5.86 -10.47 14.69
N TYR A 231 5.76 -11.39 13.74
CA TYR A 231 4.52 -11.77 13.06
C TYR A 231 4.46 -13.29 12.96
N THR A 232 3.28 -13.88 13.12
CA THR A 232 3.09 -15.33 13.04
C THR A 232 2.00 -15.65 12.04
N ILE A 233 2.34 -16.43 11.02
CA ILE A 233 1.40 -17.02 10.08
C ILE A 233 0.99 -18.38 10.63
N PHE A 234 -0.32 -18.62 10.80
CA PHE A 234 -0.84 -19.91 11.23
C PHE A 234 -1.41 -20.69 10.03
N PHE A 235 -0.91 -21.89 9.78
CA PHE A 235 -1.32 -22.71 8.64
C PHE A 235 -2.57 -23.57 8.88
N ASN A 236 -3.07 -23.60 10.12
CA ASN A 236 -4.30 -24.32 10.47
C ASN A 236 -5.56 -23.73 9.80
N ASP A 237 -5.48 -22.48 9.33
CA ASP A 237 -6.59 -21.76 8.70
C ASP A 237 -6.63 -21.92 7.17
N PHE A 238 -5.62 -22.56 6.57
CA PHE A 238 -5.56 -22.76 5.12
C PHE A 238 -6.49 -23.91 4.71
N GLN A 239 -7.36 -23.66 3.73
CA GLN A 239 -8.15 -24.74 3.13
C GLN A 239 -7.23 -25.63 2.29
N GLU A 240 -7.32 -26.95 2.49
CA GLU A 240 -6.63 -27.91 1.62
C GLU A 240 -7.35 -27.97 0.26
N TYR A 241 -6.63 -27.63 -0.81
CA TYR A 241 -7.11 -27.89 -2.17
C TYR A 241 -7.00 -29.39 -2.44
N VAL A 242 -8.15 -30.03 -2.55
CA VAL A 242 -8.25 -31.46 -2.89
C VAL A 242 -8.83 -31.59 -4.29
N ASP A 243 -7.95 -31.71 -5.28
CA ASP A 243 -8.33 -32.23 -6.59
C ASP A 243 -8.52 -33.76 -6.48
N PRO A 244 -9.54 -34.37 -7.10
CA PRO A 244 -9.79 -35.81 -7.04
C PRO A 244 -8.61 -36.70 -7.49
N MET A 245 -7.64 -36.16 -8.24
CA MET A 245 -6.43 -36.85 -8.69
C MET A 245 -5.14 -36.18 -8.18
N ASN A 246 -5.21 -35.32 -7.16
CA ASN A 246 -4.04 -34.59 -6.61
C ASN A 246 -3.21 -33.83 -7.67
N THR A 247 -3.84 -33.38 -8.77
CA THR A 247 -3.16 -32.50 -9.73
C THR A 247 -3.38 -31.05 -9.35
N SER A 248 -2.32 -30.25 -9.27
CA SER A 248 -2.41 -28.83 -8.92
C SER A 248 -1.30 -28.03 -9.60
N ILE A 249 -1.55 -26.74 -9.78
CA ILE A 249 -0.57 -25.78 -10.29
C ILE A 249 -0.46 -24.61 -9.33
N THR A 250 0.70 -23.98 -9.23
CA THR A 250 0.91 -22.75 -8.46
C THR A 250 1.77 -21.76 -9.23
N ILE A 251 1.35 -20.50 -9.28
CA ILE A 251 2.12 -19.38 -9.84
C ILE A 251 3.17 -18.95 -8.81
N MET A 252 4.43 -18.80 -9.23
CA MET A 252 5.57 -18.51 -8.35
C MET A 252 6.18 -17.11 -8.60
N GLU A 253 5.37 -16.16 -9.10
CA GLU A 253 5.81 -14.77 -9.35
C GLU A 253 4.67 -13.79 -9.03
N ASN A 254 4.94 -12.89 -8.10
CA ASN A 254 4.01 -11.87 -7.61
C ASN A 254 4.53 -10.44 -7.85
N MET A 255 5.77 -10.26 -8.31
CA MET A 255 6.35 -8.95 -8.57
C MET A 255 6.78 -8.80 -10.02
N ILE A 256 6.38 -7.69 -10.64
CA ILE A 256 6.69 -7.40 -12.04
C ILE A 256 7.25 -5.99 -12.15
N ASP A 257 8.47 -5.90 -12.68
CA ASP A 257 9.10 -4.62 -12.94
C ASP A 257 8.50 -3.96 -14.18
N CYS A 258 8.02 -2.73 -14.04
CA CYS A 258 7.60 -1.87 -15.12
C CYS A 258 8.50 -0.64 -15.22
N THR A 259 8.91 -0.31 -16.45
CA THR A 259 9.62 0.93 -16.76
C THR A 259 8.73 1.81 -17.63
N THR A 260 8.53 3.08 -17.21
CA THR A 260 7.70 4.05 -17.93
C THR A 260 8.09 4.13 -19.41
N GLY A 261 7.12 4.03 -20.31
CA GLY A 261 7.32 4.15 -21.77
C GLY A 261 7.95 2.94 -22.46
N GLU A 262 8.12 1.80 -21.78
CA GLU A 262 8.64 0.55 -22.34
C GLU A 262 7.62 -0.58 -22.21
N ASN A 263 7.69 -1.58 -23.10
CA ASN A 263 6.88 -2.79 -22.96
C ASN A 263 7.46 -3.67 -21.84
N ILE A 264 6.58 -4.32 -21.10
CA ILE A 264 6.95 -5.17 -19.97
C ILE A 264 7.09 -6.61 -20.48
N GLU A 265 8.30 -7.14 -20.54
CA GLU A 265 8.54 -8.55 -20.90
C GLU A 265 8.60 -9.41 -19.63
N VAL A 266 7.56 -10.19 -19.40
CA VAL A 266 7.40 -11.00 -18.18
C VAL A 266 7.46 -12.48 -18.51
N ARG A 267 8.05 -13.27 -17.60
CA ARG A 267 8.10 -14.72 -17.68
C ARG A 267 7.42 -15.30 -16.45
N ILE A 268 6.16 -15.74 -16.58
CA ILE A 268 5.38 -16.26 -15.45
C ILE A 268 5.82 -17.70 -15.16
N PRO A 269 6.48 -17.98 -14.02
CA PRO A 269 6.83 -19.32 -13.61
C PRO A 269 5.63 -20.00 -12.95
N VAL A 270 5.37 -21.24 -13.36
CA VAL A 270 4.31 -22.08 -12.80
C VAL A 270 4.93 -23.40 -12.38
N VAL A 271 4.72 -23.78 -11.13
CA VAL A 271 5.06 -25.11 -10.61
C VAL A 271 3.82 -25.98 -10.59
N PHE A 272 3.99 -27.27 -10.76
CA PHE A 272 2.87 -28.21 -10.78
C PHE A 272 3.19 -29.51 -10.06
N VAL A 273 2.12 -30.16 -9.63
CA VAL A 273 2.09 -31.53 -9.14
C VAL A 273 1.10 -32.32 -9.99
N ALA A 274 1.50 -33.51 -10.41
CA ALA A 274 0.69 -34.44 -11.19
C ALA A 274 0.96 -35.88 -10.73
N THR A 275 0.05 -36.80 -11.03
CA THR A 275 0.21 -38.23 -10.74
C THR A 275 0.71 -39.04 -11.94
N GLU A 276 0.57 -38.49 -13.15
CA GLU A 276 0.93 -39.12 -14.42
C GLU A 276 1.45 -38.06 -15.40
N GLU A 277 2.28 -38.48 -16.36
CA GLU A 277 2.76 -37.59 -17.42
C GLU A 277 1.68 -37.41 -18.48
N PHE A 278 1.39 -36.16 -18.85
CA PHE A 278 0.46 -35.83 -19.92
C PHE A 278 0.83 -34.51 -20.60
N THR A 279 0.29 -34.30 -21.80
CA THR A 279 0.42 -33.04 -22.53
C THR A 279 -0.95 -32.40 -22.65
N THR A 280 -1.07 -31.13 -22.27
CA THR A 280 -2.33 -30.39 -22.44
C THR A 280 -2.08 -28.92 -22.75
N ASP A 281 -3.14 -28.26 -23.21
CA ASP A 281 -3.16 -26.83 -23.45
C ASP A 281 -3.44 -26.08 -22.15
N VAL A 282 -2.46 -25.28 -21.72
CA VAL A 282 -2.56 -24.35 -20.58
C VAL A 282 -2.93 -22.96 -21.09
N TYR A 283 -3.85 -22.31 -20.38
CA TYR A 283 -4.35 -20.97 -20.66
C TYR A 283 -3.88 -20.00 -19.58
N LEU A 284 -3.33 -18.86 -20.01
CA LEU A 284 -2.98 -17.72 -19.17
C LEU A 284 -3.91 -16.56 -19.51
N GLN A 285 -4.49 -15.94 -18.50
CA GLN A 285 -5.26 -14.72 -18.60
C GLN A 285 -4.74 -13.70 -17.60
N ILE A 286 -4.45 -12.49 -18.06
CA ILE A 286 -4.00 -11.38 -17.21
C ILE A 286 -5.02 -10.26 -17.30
N GLN A 287 -5.48 -9.81 -16.14
CA GLN A 287 -6.43 -8.72 -15.99
C GLN A 287 -5.76 -7.54 -15.29
N SER A 288 -6.13 -6.33 -15.67
CA SER A 288 -5.83 -5.12 -14.92
C SER A 288 -6.96 -4.12 -15.07
N ARG A 289 -7.27 -3.36 -14.03
CA ARG A 289 -8.31 -2.31 -14.04
C ARG A 289 -9.67 -2.83 -14.54
N GLY A 290 -10.01 -4.07 -14.19
CA GLY A 290 -11.27 -4.73 -14.59
C GLY A 290 -11.35 -5.20 -16.05
N GLN A 291 -10.24 -5.21 -16.79
CA GLN A 291 -10.19 -5.65 -18.19
C GLN A 291 -9.13 -6.73 -18.41
N VAL A 292 -9.39 -7.66 -19.34
CA VAL A 292 -8.37 -8.62 -19.81
C VAL A 292 -7.38 -7.87 -20.70
N ILE A 293 -6.13 -7.79 -20.26
CA ILE A 293 -5.04 -7.10 -20.97
C ILE A 293 -4.13 -8.07 -21.74
N ALA A 294 -4.10 -9.35 -21.35
CA ALA A 294 -3.40 -10.39 -22.10
C ALA A 294 -4.10 -11.75 -21.95
N PHE A 295 -4.04 -12.53 -23.02
CA PHE A 295 -4.49 -13.92 -23.05
C PHE A 295 -3.53 -14.76 -23.89
N LYS A 296 -3.11 -15.92 -23.38
CA LYS A 296 -2.17 -16.79 -24.06
C LYS A 296 -2.54 -18.26 -23.86
N LYS A 297 -2.36 -19.03 -24.94
CA LYS A 297 -2.49 -20.48 -24.95
C LYS A 297 -1.11 -21.10 -25.20
N MET A 298 -0.76 -22.14 -24.45
CA MET A 298 0.51 -22.85 -24.59
C MET A 298 0.30 -24.34 -24.36
N SER A 299 0.79 -25.19 -25.27
CA SER A 299 0.87 -26.63 -25.03
C SER A 299 2.04 -26.89 -24.08
N VAL A 300 1.79 -27.62 -22.99
CA VAL A 300 2.77 -27.91 -21.94
C VAL A 300 2.81 -29.41 -21.71
N ASP A 301 4.03 -29.95 -21.62
CA ASP A 301 4.29 -31.33 -21.24
C ASP A 301 4.50 -31.37 -19.71
N PHE A 302 3.62 -32.08 -19.00
CA PHE A 302 3.67 -32.24 -17.55
C PHE A 302 4.60 -33.42 -17.21
N THR A 303 5.91 -33.19 -17.33
CA THR A 303 6.96 -34.17 -17.03
C THR A 303 7.81 -33.71 -15.85
N GLU A 304 8.52 -34.65 -15.21
CA GLU A 304 9.41 -34.33 -14.09
C GLU A 304 10.46 -33.29 -14.50
N SER A 305 10.59 -32.23 -13.71
CA SER A 305 11.56 -31.16 -13.94
C SER A 305 11.91 -30.44 -12.64
N ASP A 306 13.08 -29.78 -12.62
CA ASP A 306 13.46 -28.93 -11.50
C ASP A 306 12.44 -27.81 -11.30
N LEU A 307 12.04 -27.58 -10.04
CA LEU A 307 11.12 -26.52 -9.65
C LEU A 307 11.74 -25.13 -9.82
N ARG A 308 13.07 -25.03 -9.99
CA ARG A 308 13.83 -23.78 -10.17
C ARG A 308 13.68 -22.80 -8.99
N ILE A 309 13.42 -23.33 -7.80
CA ILE A 309 13.36 -22.56 -6.56
C ILE A 309 14.76 -22.56 -5.94
N ARG A 310 15.29 -21.37 -5.68
CA ARG A 310 16.64 -21.19 -5.13
C ARG A 310 16.70 -21.70 -3.69
N GLU A 311 17.83 -22.31 -3.30
CA GLU A 311 17.99 -22.86 -1.93
C GLU A 311 18.01 -21.77 -0.87
N GLU A 312 18.51 -20.57 -1.21
CA GLU A 312 18.49 -19.40 -0.34
C GLU A 312 17.07 -18.95 0.01
N ASP A 313 16.10 -19.12 -0.89
CA ASP A 313 14.72 -18.69 -0.68
C ASP A 313 13.91 -19.67 0.18
N LYS A 314 14.37 -20.93 0.32
CA LYS A 314 13.64 -21.99 1.04
C LYS A 314 13.83 -21.87 2.54
N LEU A 315 12.75 -21.84 3.33
CA LEU A 315 12.83 -21.88 4.80
C LEU A 315 13.43 -23.20 5.30
N ILE A 316 12.94 -24.31 4.76
CA ILE A 316 13.46 -25.66 4.97
C ILE A 316 13.56 -26.38 3.61
N PRO A 317 14.39 -27.44 3.47
CA PRO A 317 14.46 -28.21 2.24
C PRO A 317 13.08 -28.73 1.78
N LEU A 318 12.84 -28.74 0.47
CA LEU A 318 11.60 -29.32 -0.07
C LEU A 318 11.54 -30.82 0.23
N GLU A 319 10.34 -31.35 0.48
CA GLU A 319 10.13 -32.79 0.65
C GLU A 319 10.65 -33.57 -0.55
N THR A 320 11.13 -34.79 -0.30
CA THR A 320 11.34 -35.76 -1.37
C THR A 320 9.99 -36.12 -1.99
N THR A 321 9.90 -36.08 -3.31
CA THR A 321 8.70 -36.48 -4.06
C THR A 321 8.29 -37.90 -3.68
N PRO A 322 7.04 -38.12 -3.21
CA PRO A 322 6.52 -39.45 -2.99
C PRO A 322 6.54 -40.29 -4.28
N GLU A 323 6.62 -41.62 -4.13
CA GLU A 323 6.53 -42.52 -5.27
C GLU A 323 5.15 -42.38 -5.96
N GLY A 324 5.15 -42.15 -7.28
CA GLY A 324 3.92 -41.91 -8.05
C GLY A 324 3.47 -40.44 -8.10
N VAL A 325 4.30 -39.49 -7.66
CA VAL A 325 4.05 -38.05 -7.78
C VAL A 325 5.13 -37.42 -8.66
N ILE A 326 4.69 -36.61 -9.62
CA ILE A 326 5.53 -35.87 -10.55
C ILE A 326 5.46 -34.39 -10.16
N LEU A 327 6.62 -33.82 -9.84
CA LEU A 327 6.78 -32.37 -9.66
C LEU A 327 7.53 -31.79 -10.86
N GLY A 328 7.09 -30.62 -11.30
CA GLY A 328 7.75 -29.92 -12.40
C GLY A 328 7.44 -28.44 -12.46
N SER A 329 8.11 -27.75 -13.37
CA SER A 329 7.87 -26.33 -13.63
C SER A 329 7.88 -26.00 -15.12
N PHE A 330 7.09 -24.99 -15.49
CA PHE A 330 7.11 -24.40 -16.83
C PHE A 330 6.99 -22.88 -16.74
N VAL A 331 7.29 -22.19 -17.84
CA VAL A 331 7.35 -20.73 -17.89
C VAL A 331 6.55 -20.22 -19.07
N ILE A 332 5.61 -19.31 -18.80
CA ILE A 332 4.80 -18.66 -19.83
C ILE A 332 5.34 -17.25 -20.07
N PRO A 333 6.00 -16.96 -21.21
CA PRO A 333 6.42 -15.62 -21.55
C PRO A 333 5.24 -14.78 -22.05
N VAL A 334 5.11 -13.55 -21.58
CA VAL A 334 4.05 -12.61 -21.97
C VAL A 334 4.62 -11.20 -22.06
N THR A 335 4.13 -10.41 -23.02
CA THR A 335 4.48 -9.00 -23.15
C THR A 335 3.26 -8.18 -22.73
N LEU A 336 3.42 -7.30 -21.75
CA LEU A 336 2.40 -6.40 -21.23
C LEU A 336 2.73 -4.95 -21.58
N SER A 337 1.71 -4.10 -21.51
CA SER A 337 1.84 -2.65 -21.62
C SER A 337 1.78 -2.01 -20.23
N GLU A 338 1.99 -0.70 -20.14
CA GLU A 338 1.92 0.07 -18.90
C GLU A 338 0.56 -0.05 -18.19
N ARG A 339 -0.49 -0.48 -18.90
CA ARG A 339 -1.81 -0.75 -18.32
C ARG A 339 -1.78 -1.83 -17.24
N ALA A 340 -0.72 -2.63 -17.17
CA ALA A 340 -0.49 -3.57 -16.08
C ALA A 340 -0.22 -2.88 -14.74
N SER A 341 0.31 -1.65 -14.73
CA SER A 341 0.58 -0.91 -13.50
C SER A 341 -0.71 -0.35 -12.87
N PRO A 342 -0.85 -0.34 -11.53
CA PRO A 342 0.12 -0.83 -10.53
C PRO A 342 -0.12 -2.29 -10.07
N GLU A 343 -1.19 -2.93 -10.55
CA GLU A 343 -1.60 -4.26 -10.09
C GLU A 343 -2.26 -5.03 -11.25
N ILE A 344 -1.96 -6.32 -11.32
CA ILE A 344 -2.61 -7.26 -12.23
C ILE A 344 -3.14 -8.47 -11.48
N SER A 345 -4.19 -9.09 -12.01
CA SER A 345 -4.66 -10.41 -11.61
C SER A 345 -4.29 -11.42 -12.69
N ILE A 346 -3.53 -12.44 -12.31
CA ILE A 346 -3.08 -13.52 -13.17
C ILE A 346 -3.94 -14.74 -12.89
N LEU A 347 -4.42 -15.40 -13.95
CA LEU A 347 -5.10 -16.69 -13.88
C LEU A 347 -4.45 -17.65 -14.85
N VAL A 348 -4.01 -18.79 -14.34
CA VAL A 348 -3.52 -19.92 -15.14
C VAL A 348 -4.46 -21.09 -14.93
N TRP A 349 -4.88 -21.75 -16.01
CA TRP A 349 -5.75 -22.92 -15.90
C TRP A 349 -5.62 -23.87 -17.08
N PHE A 350 -6.04 -25.11 -16.88
CA PHE A 350 -6.25 -26.10 -17.94
C PHE A 350 -7.44 -27.01 -17.59
N ALA A 351 -8.01 -27.65 -18.60
CA ALA A 351 -9.07 -28.63 -18.44
C ALA A 351 -8.53 -30.05 -18.70
N LYS A 352 -8.89 -30.97 -17.81
CA LYS A 352 -8.66 -32.41 -17.97
C LYS A 352 -9.73 -33.03 -18.88
N GLU A 353 -9.47 -34.26 -19.36
CA GLU A 353 -10.41 -34.98 -20.23
C GLU A 353 -11.75 -35.31 -19.55
N ASP A 354 -11.75 -35.46 -18.22
CA ASP A 354 -12.95 -35.69 -17.40
C ASP A 354 -13.80 -34.42 -17.20
N GLY A 355 -13.35 -33.26 -17.71
CA GLY A 355 -14.00 -31.96 -17.55
C GLY A 355 -13.59 -31.21 -16.28
N THR A 356 -12.75 -31.78 -15.43
CA THR A 356 -12.20 -31.11 -14.25
C THR A 356 -11.26 -29.98 -14.68
N VAL A 357 -11.40 -28.80 -14.08
CA VAL A 357 -10.53 -27.64 -14.35
C VAL A 357 -9.57 -27.46 -13.19
N VAL A 358 -8.28 -27.49 -13.49
CA VAL A 358 -7.21 -27.17 -12.54
C VAL A 358 -6.78 -25.73 -12.83
N ALA A 359 -6.78 -24.89 -11.80
CA ALA A 359 -6.50 -23.47 -11.93
C ALA A 359 -5.71 -22.94 -10.73
N ASP A 360 -4.97 -21.88 -10.99
CA ASP A 360 -4.42 -21.02 -9.96
C ASP A 360 -4.54 -19.55 -10.35
N SER A 361 -4.70 -18.71 -9.33
CA SER A 361 -4.82 -17.27 -9.52
C SER A 361 -3.99 -16.53 -8.48
N LEU A 362 -3.35 -15.44 -8.92
CA LEU A 362 -2.49 -14.63 -8.09
C LEU A 362 -2.65 -13.16 -8.50
N ASN A 363 -2.71 -12.25 -7.53
CA ASN A 363 -2.54 -10.83 -7.81
C ASN A 363 -1.05 -10.53 -7.79
N ALA A 364 -0.54 -9.86 -8.81
CA ALA A 364 0.85 -9.44 -8.86
C ALA A 364 0.93 -7.92 -8.79
N VAL A 365 1.84 -7.43 -7.94
CA VAL A 365 2.20 -6.02 -7.86
C VAL A 365 3.10 -5.69 -9.05
N VAL A 366 2.76 -4.63 -9.76
CA VAL A 366 3.53 -4.11 -10.88
C VAL A 366 4.07 -2.75 -10.47
N SER A 367 5.38 -2.54 -10.59
CA SER A 367 5.95 -1.24 -10.21
C SER A 367 5.31 -0.08 -10.97
N GLU A 368 5.26 1.07 -10.30
CA GLU A 368 4.56 2.24 -10.80
C GLU A 368 5.19 2.75 -12.09
N CYS A 369 4.39 2.84 -13.16
CA CYS A 369 4.88 3.31 -14.44
C CYS A 369 3.78 3.98 -15.27
N LEU A 370 4.20 4.85 -16.17
CA LEU A 370 3.31 5.61 -17.05
C LEU A 370 3.56 5.27 -18.53
N SER A 371 2.60 5.63 -19.39
CA SER A 371 2.73 5.43 -20.85
C SER A 371 3.80 6.32 -21.46
N HIS A 372 4.05 7.48 -20.86
CA HIS A 372 4.90 8.53 -21.43
C HIS A 372 5.91 9.04 -20.41
N LYS A 373 7.18 9.09 -20.82
CA LYS A 373 8.24 9.78 -20.07
C LYS A 373 8.03 11.29 -20.21
N VAL A 374 7.98 12.00 -19.08
CA VAL A 374 7.94 13.47 -19.02
C VAL A 374 9.19 13.91 -18.26
N ASP A 375 9.91 14.87 -18.82
CA ASP A 375 11.16 15.42 -18.25
C ASP A 375 11.08 16.94 -18.28
N PHE A 376 11.64 17.61 -17.27
CA PHE A 376 11.69 19.06 -17.22
C PHE A 376 13.00 19.56 -16.63
N SER A 377 13.46 20.70 -17.15
CA SER A 377 14.72 21.31 -16.70
C SER A 377 14.67 22.83 -16.84
N TRP A 378 15.27 23.51 -15.88
CA TRP A 378 15.51 24.96 -15.97
C TRP A 378 16.86 25.23 -16.62
N SER A 379 16.96 26.37 -17.32
CA SER A 379 18.23 26.86 -17.87
C SER A 379 19.28 27.14 -16.79
N THR A 380 18.85 27.57 -15.61
CA THR A 380 19.70 27.97 -14.49
C THR A 380 19.04 27.55 -13.16
N PRO A 381 19.81 27.09 -12.17
CA PRO A 381 19.25 26.62 -10.89
C PRO A 381 18.75 27.76 -9.99
N ARG A 382 19.24 28.99 -10.20
CA ARG A 382 18.86 30.19 -9.46
C ARG A 382 18.97 31.41 -10.38
N VAL A 383 18.06 32.36 -10.20
CA VAL A 383 18.05 33.66 -10.88
C VAL A 383 17.64 34.74 -9.89
N GLY A 384 18.09 35.97 -10.11
CA GLY A 384 17.66 37.14 -9.36
C GLY A 384 16.23 37.57 -9.72
N PRO A 385 15.58 38.41 -8.89
CA PRO A 385 14.29 39.00 -9.23
C PRO A 385 14.35 39.76 -10.57
N GLY A 386 13.44 39.44 -11.48
CA GLY A 386 13.37 40.05 -12.80
C GLY A 386 14.38 39.53 -13.84
N GLU A 387 15.25 38.59 -13.47
CA GLU A 387 16.15 37.92 -14.43
C GLU A 387 15.43 36.83 -15.23
N GLU A 388 15.87 36.60 -16.47
CA GLU A 388 15.25 35.63 -17.38
C GLU A 388 15.68 34.18 -17.04
N ALA A 389 14.70 33.29 -16.95
CA ALA A 389 14.90 31.84 -16.81
C ALA A 389 14.00 31.08 -17.79
N THR A 390 14.51 30.01 -18.40
CA THR A 390 13.76 29.18 -19.34
C THR A 390 13.45 27.81 -18.73
N LEU A 391 12.17 27.45 -18.64
CA LEU A 391 11.72 26.09 -18.35
C LEU A 391 11.59 25.29 -19.65
N ARG A 392 12.29 24.16 -19.74
CA ARG A 392 12.20 23.21 -20.86
C ARG A 392 11.43 22.00 -20.40
N ILE A 393 10.40 21.61 -21.15
CA ILE A 393 9.60 20.41 -20.91
C ILE A 393 9.73 19.49 -22.12
N LYS A 394 10.00 18.23 -21.86
CA LYS A 394 10.02 17.16 -22.85
C LYS A 394 8.91 16.17 -22.51
N GLY A 395 8.16 15.78 -23.52
CA GLY A 395 7.10 14.79 -23.40
C GLY A 395 6.79 14.19 -24.77
N ALA A 396 5.74 13.36 -24.81
CA ALA A 396 5.26 12.79 -26.06
C ALA A 396 4.75 13.87 -27.02
N GLU A 397 4.83 13.60 -28.33
CA GLU A 397 4.32 14.53 -29.35
C GLU A 397 2.84 14.85 -29.12
N ASN A 398 2.48 16.13 -29.26
CA ASN A 398 1.11 16.64 -29.06
C ASN A 398 0.51 16.36 -27.67
N SER A 399 1.33 16.09 -26.65
CA SER A 399 0.85 15.97 -25.27
C SER A 399 0.46 17.33 -24.68
N LEU A 400 -0.59 17.33 -23.85
CA LEU A 400 -0.99 18.51 -23.08
C LEU A 400 -0.29 18.45 -21.71
N CYS A 401 0.51 19.47 -21.40
CA CYS A 401 1.20 19.57 -20.11
C CYS A 401 0.56 20.66 -19.25
N SER A 402 0.29 20.34 -17.98
CA SER A 402 -0.09 21.33 -16.95
C SER A 402 1.12 21.62 -16.08
N ILE A 403 1.35 22.90 -15.77
CA ILE A 403 2.49 23.36 -14.96
C ILE A 403 1.93 24.10 -13.74
N CYS A 404 2.45 23.79 -12.55
CA CYS A 404 2.13 24.48 -11.32
C CYS A 404 3.42 25.02 -10.67
N VAL A 405 3.34 26.20 -10.06
CA VAL A 405 4.42 26.77 -9.23
C VAL A 405 3.80 27.05 -7.87
N GLU A 406 4.34 26.42 -6.82
CA GLU A 406 3.81 26.50 -5.46
C GLU A 406 4.78 27.26 -4.54
N ILE A 407 4.21 27.97 -3.57
CA ILE A 407 4.94 28.64 -2.51
C ILE A 407 5.04 27.68 -1.33
N LEU A 408 6.25 27.18 -1.03
CA LEU A 408 6.53 26.15 -0.01
C LEU A 408 6.34 26.60 1.46
N SER A 409 5.63 27.71 1.73
CA SER A 409 5.53 28.30 3.07
C SER A 409 4.33 27.80 3.90
N ALA A 410 3.50 26.91 3.37
CA ALA A 410 2.39 26.32 4.10
C ALA A 410 2.55 24.80 4.06
N GLY A 411 2.81 24.17 5.22
CA GLY A 411 3.12 22.75 5.39
C GLY A 411 2.03 21.73 4.99
N ASN A 412 1.24 22.01 3.95
CA ASN A 412 0.40 21.03 3.31
C ASN A 412 1.21 20.33 2.22
N ASN A 413 1.69 19.14 2.56
CA ASN A 413 2.35 18.20 1.66
C ASN A 413 1.33 17.66 0.64
N ASN A 414 0.93 18.49 -0.33
CA ASN A 414 0.03 18.14 -1.44
C ASN A 414 0.82 17.81 -2.72
N ASP A 415 2.03 17.28 -2.57
CA ASP A 415 2.87 16.91 -3.70
C ASP A 415 2.13 15.91 -4.60
N LEU A 416 1.99 16.27 -5.87
CA LEU A 416 1.40 15.44 -6.91
C LEU A 416 2.46 14.44 -7.40
N ASP A 417 2.57 13.29 -6.74
CA ASP A 417 3.45 12.20 -7.18
C ASP A 417 2.74 11.15 -8.06
N ILE A 418 3.49 10.32 -8.78
CA ILE A 418 2.98 9.19 -9.59
C ILE A 418 2.07 8.31 -8.72
N SER A 419 2.46 8.03 -7.48
CA SER A 419 1.65 7.26 -6.53
C SER A 419 0.33 7.96 -6.21
N SER A 420 0.30 9.29 -6.15
CA SER A 420 -0.95 10.05 -5.96
C SER A 420 -1.89 9.90 -7.16
N ILE A 421 -1.37 9.85 -8.39
CA ILE A 421 -2.15 9.62 -9.61
C ILE A 421 -2.66 8.17 -9.65
N LEU A 422 -1.78 7.21 -9.42
CA LEU A 422 -2.11 5.79 -9.45
C LEU A 422 -3.03 5.39 -8.29
N SER A 423 -3.01 6.08 -7.16
CA SER A 423 -3.95 5.85 -6.05
C SER A 423 -5.40 6.08 -6.47
N VAL A 424 -5.67 7.03 -7.38
CA VAL A 424 -7.02 7.25 -7.93
C VAL A 424 -7.44 6.04 -8.76
N VAL A 425 -6.52 5.50 -9.56
CA VAL A 425 -6.75 4.28 -10.34
C VAL A 425 -7.01 3.11 -9.38
N TYR A 426 -6.12 2.89 -8.42
CA TYR A 426 -6.20 1.81 -7.43
C TYR A 426 -7.53 1.82 -6.65
N ASN A 427 -7.95 2.99 -6.16
CA ASN A 427 -9.22 3.14 -5.44
C ASN A 427 -10.46 3.01 -6.34
N SER A 428 -10.31 3.20 -7.65
CA SER A 428 -11.38 3.01 -8.63
C SER A 428 -11.51 1.57 -9.13
N ILE A 429 -10.52 0.71 -8.85
CA ILE A 429 -10.62 -0.72 -9.13
C ILE A 429 -11.73 -1.27 -8.24
N ALA A 430 -12.84 -1.68 -8.86
CA ALA A 430 -13.94 -2.33 -8.15
C ALA A 430 -13.44 -3.65 -7.57
N ARG A 431 -13.01 -3.62 -6.31
CA ARG A 431 -12.81 -4.84 -5.53
C ARG A 431 -14.21 -5.40 -5.25
N PRO A 432 -14.50 -6.66 -5.59
CA PRO A 432 -15.77 -7.24 -5.20
C PRO A 432 -15.84 -7.19 -3.67
N ASN A 433 -16.67 -6.27 -3.15
CA ASN A 433 -17.17 -6.38 -1.78
C ASN A 433 -17.74 -7.78 -1.64
N GLU A 434 -17.44 -8.42 -0.51
CA GLU A 434 -17.83 -9.78 -0.09
C GLU A 434 -18.77 -10.50 -1.08
N PRO A 435 -18.38 -11.68 -1.61
CA PRO A 435 -19.20 -12.37 -2.58
C PRO A 435 -20.56 -12.66 -1.94
N GLN A 436 -21.57 -11.87 -2.30
CA GLN A 436 -22.95 -12.27 -2.17
C GLN A 436 -23.15 -13.47 -3.10
N THR A 437 -22.80 -14.64 -2.56
CA THR A 437 -23.14 -15.99 -2.99
C THR A 437 -23.61 -16.10 -4.45
N ASN A 438 -22.66 -16.02 -5.39
CA ASN A 438 -22.86 -16.39 -6.79
C ASN A 438 -23.44 -17.82 -6.94
N LEU A 439 -23.28 -18.67 -5.92
CA LEU A 439 -23.93 -19.96 -5.81
C LEU A 439 -25.46 -19.85 -5.86
N GLN A 440 -26.07 -18.85 -5.21
CA GLN A 440 -27.52 -18.68 -5.18
C GLN A 440 -28.08 -18.33 -6.56
N TYR A 441 -27.34 -17.53 -7.33
CA TYR A 441 -27.67 -17.23 -8.73
C TYR A 441 -27.58 -18.49 -9.62
N CYS A 442 -26.54 -19.32 -9.45
CA CYS A 442 -26.39 -20.59 -10.17
C CYS A 442 -27.50 -21.59 -9.81
N LEU A 443 -27.81 -21.77 -8.53
CA LEU A 443 -28.89 -22.65 -8.07
C LEU A 443 -30.24 -22.20 -8.64
N ASN A 444 -30.51 -20.90 -8.66
CA ASN A 444 -31.74 -20.32 -9.21
C ASN A 444 -31.84 -20.42 -10.74
N LYS A 445 -30.72 -20.22 -11.46
CA LYS A 445 -30.71 -20.27 -12.93
C LYS A 445 -30.81 -21.69 -13.49
N TYR A 446 -30.24 -22.68 -12.78
CA TYR A 446 -30.25 -24.08 -13.20
C TYR A 446 -31.26 -24.97 -12.46
N GLY A 447 -32.06 -24.39 -11.55
CA GLY A 447 -33.15 -25.10 -10.88
C GLY A 447 -32.68 -26.20 -9.90
N LEU A 448 -31.49 -26.06 -9.33
CA LEU A 448 -30.95 -27.02 -8.36
C LEU A 448 -31.39 -26.59 -6.94
N SER A 449 -32.29 -27.34 -6.30
CA SER A 449 -32.73 -27.06 -4.93
C SER A 449 -31.78 -27.70 -3.91
N GLN A 450 -31.44 -26.98 -2.85
CA GLN A 450 -30.88 -27.59 -1.64
C GLN A 450 -31.96 -28.49 -1.02
N THR A 451 -31.64 -29.76 -0.75
CA THR A 451 -32.49 -30.63 0.05
C THR A 451 -32.51 -30.10 1.47
N GLU A 452 -33.67 -29.62 1.91
CA GLU A 452 -33.97 -29.25 3.30
C GLU A 452 -33.94 -30.49 4.18
N ASP A 453 -33.00 -30.58 5.12
CA ASP A 453 -33.19 -31.29 6.38
C ASP A 453 -32.32 -30.63 7.45
N GLU A 454 -32.92 -29.67 8.15
CA GLU A 454 -32.89 -29.44 9.62
C GLU A 454 -33.20 -27.96 9.91
N GLN A 455 -34.43 -27.72 10.39
CA GLN A 455 -34.85 -26.40 10.87
C GLN A 455 -34.17 -26.03 12.21
N PRO A 456 -33.76 -24.77 12.42
CA PRO A 456 -33.27 -24.32 13.71
C PRO A 456 -34.42 -24.10 14.70
N VAL A 457 -34.43 -24.89 15.77
CA VAL A 457 -35.30 -24.70 16.94
C VAL A 457 -34.90 -23.40 17.66
N SER A 458 -35.92 -22.60 17.97
CA SER A 458 -35.85 -21.35 18.74
C SER A 458 -35.23 -21.53 20.14
N THR A 459 -34.20 -20.73 20.45
CA THR A 459 -33.60 -20.59 21.78
C THR A 459 -34.51 -19.84 22.77
N PRO A 460 -34.56 -20.22 24.06
CA PRO A 460 -34.79 -19.31 25.15
C PRO A 460 -33.48 -18.94 25.87
N SER A 461 -33.45 -17.71 26.38
CA SER A 461 -32.38 -17.02 27.10
C SER A 461 -32.03 -17.63 28.46
N SER A 462 -30.73 -17.73 28.80
CA SER A 462 -30.15 -17.28 30.09
C SER A 462 -28.63 -17.56 30.21
N THR A 463 -27.87 -16.50 30.53
CA THR A 463 -26.73 -16.41 31.49
C THR A 463 -25.55 -17.40 31.50
N THR A 464 -24.36 -16.77 31.45
CA THR A 464 -23.07 -17.03 32.15
C THR A 464 -22.16 -18.21 31.76
N ASP A 465 -20.89 -17.80 31.56
CA ASP A 465 -19.62 -18.51 31.67
C ASP A 465 -19.19 -19.60 30.69
N SER A 466 -18.14 -19.23 29.93
CA SER A 466 -16.95 -20.01 29.61
C SER A 466 -17.07 -21.22 28.68
N SER A 467 -15.96 -21.47 28.00
CA SER A 467 -15.62 -22.60 27.12
C SER A 467 -15.99 -22.45 25.64
N ALA A 468 -14.92 -22.59 24.85
CA ALA A 468 -14.91 -22.71 23.41
C ALA A 468 -15.91 -23.76 22.92
N THR A 469 -16.66 -23.43 21.88
CA THR A 469 -17.21 -24.41 20.96
C THR A 469 -17.16 -23.86 19.54
N SER A 470 -16.58 -24.69 18.69
CA SER A 470 -16.42 -24.58 17.25
C SER A 470 -17.75 -24.33 16.55
N LYS A 471 -17.79 -23.32 15.68
CA LYS A 471 -18.78 -23.25 14.60
C LYS A 471 -18.07 -23.52 13.29
N VAL A 472 -18.13 -24.79 12.89
CA VAL A 472 -17.81 -25.24 11.53
C VAL A 472 -18.81 -24.56 10.59
N SER A 473 -18.33 -23.60 9.81
CA SER A 473 -19.04 -23.11 8.63
C SER A 473 -18.46 -23.83 7.42
N SER A 474 -19.34 -24.33 6.55
CA SER A 474 -18.97 -25.14 5.40
C SER A 474 -18.13 -24.36 4.37
N PRO A 475 -17.18 -25.00 3.67
CA PRO A 475 -15.99 -24.33 3.14
C PRO A 475 -16.02 -24.15 1.61
N ILE A 476 -16.95 -23.35 1.08
CA ILE A 476 -17.03 -23.10 -0.39
C ILE A 476 -17.12 -21.60 -0.75
N SER A 477 -17.37 -20.71 0.21
CA SER A 477 -17.88 -19.37 -0.10
C SER A 477 -16.84 -18.27 -0.39
N VAL A 478 -15.53 -18.52 -0.32
CA VAL A 478 -14.54 -17.41 -0.40
C VAL A 478 -13.77 -17.34 -1.73
N PHE A 479 -13.51 -18.47 -2.42
CA PHE A 479 -12.65 -18.47 -3.62
C PHE A 479 -13.33 -18.79 -4.96
N GLN A 480 -14.66 -18.91 -4.96
CA GLN A 480 -15.38 -19.12 -6.21
C GLN A 480 -15.49 -17.90 -7.16
N PRO A 481 -15.49 -16.61 -6.76
CA PRO A 481 -15.90 -15.58 -7.71
C PRO A 481 -14.89 -15.32 -8.85
N GLN A 482 -13.57 -15.38 -8.63
CA GLN A 482 -12.60 -15.03 -9.69
C GLN A 482 -12.39 -16.18 -10.71
N ILE A 483 -12.26 -17.42 -10.22
CA ILE A 483 -12.14 -18.61 -11.08
C ILE A 483 -13.46 -18.87 -11.82
N ILE A 484 -14.62 -18.69 -11.17
CA ILE A 484 -15.94 -18.80 -11.83
C ILE A 484 -16.21 -17.60 -12.77
N GLN A 485 -15.83 -16.37 -12.42
CA GLN A 485 -15.98 -15.22 -13.34
C GLN A 485 -15.16 -15.38 -14.62
N ALA A 486 -13.94 -15.92 -14.50
CA ALA A 486 -13.11 -16.20 -15.66
C ALA A 486 -13.70 -17.34 -16.53
N LEU A 487 -14.21 -18.42 -15.91
CA LEU A 487 -14.85 -19.52 -16.64
C LEU A 487 -16.21 -19.12 -17.27
N HIS A 488 -16.96 -18.21 -16.65
CA HIS A 488 -18.26 -17.73 -17.19
C HIS A 488 -18.15 -16.82 -18.43
N MET A 489 -16.97 -16.29 -18.75
CA MET A 489 -16.74 -15.55 -19.99
C MET A 489 -16.63 -16.46 -21.24
N PHE A 490 -16.61 -17.79 -21.09
CA PHE A 490 -16.31 -18.74 -22.18
C PHE A 490 -17.51 -19.36 -22.90
N ASN A 491 -18.74 -18.89 -22.73
CA ASN A 491 -19.85 -19.42 -23.54
C ASN A 491 -19.88 -18.82 -24.96
N VAL A 492 -19.02 -19.38 -25.82
CA VAL A 492 -19.04 -19.20 -27.28
C VAL A 492 -20.35 -19.77 -27.84
N LYS A 493 -21.20 -18.86 -28.31
CA LYS A 493 -22.27 -18.99 -29.32
C LYS A 493 -22.98 -20.36 -29.43
N MET A 494 -24.14 -20.45 -28.79
CA MET A 494 -25.23 -21.32 -29.26
C MET A 494 -26.29 -20.43 -29.93
N LYS A 495 -26.65 -20.84 -31.15
CA LYS A 495 -27.48 -20.19 -32.16
C LYS A 495 -28.81 -19.64 -31.57
N GLU A 496 -28.97 -18.32 -31.49
CA GLU A 496 -30.27 -17.70 -31.23
C GLU A 496 -31.05 -17.55 -32.53
N GLU A 497 -32.20 -18.22 -32.61
CA GLU A 497 -33.25 -17.93 -33.58
C GLU A 497 -33.97 -16.65 -33.13
N PHE A 498 -33.93 -15.63 -33.99
CA PHE A 498 -34.58 -14.34 -33.78
C PHE A 498 -36.10 -14.52 -33.64
N VAL A 499 -36.65 -14.10 -32.50
CA VAL A 499 -38.06 -13.77 -32.35
C VAL A 499 -38.13 -12.34 -31.82
N GLU A 500 -38.56 -11.40 -32.66
CA GLU A 500 -38.75 -10.00 -32.30
C GLU A 500 -39.85 -9.85 -31.24
N PRO A 501 -39.63 -9.10 -30.15
CA PRO A 501 -40.71 -8.56 -29.34
C PRO A 501 -41.12 -7.17 -29.85
N ALA A 502 -42.44 -6.97 -29.91
CA ALA A 502 -43.14 -5.75 -30.29
C ALA A 502 -42.77 -4.53 -29.41
N PRO A 503 -42.94 -3.29 -29.91
CA PRO A 503 -42.39 -2.09 -29.28
C PRO A 503 -43.26 -1.61 -28.11
N SER A 504 -42.64 -1.41 -26.94
CA SER A 504 -43.26 -0.70 -25.83
C SER A 504 -42.69 0.72 -25.68
N ALA A 505 -43.57 1.69 -25.96
CA ALA A 505 -43.63 3.08 -25.53
C ALA A 505 -42.33 3.79 -25.08
N ALA A 506 -41.87 4.70 -25.94
CA ALA A 506 -40.91 5.75 -25.61
C ALA A 506 -41.49 6.72 -24.56
N TYR A 507 -40.73 6.95 -23.48
CA TYR A 507 -40.84 8.17 -22.70
C TYR A 507 -39.72 9.11 -23.13
N ASP A 508 -40.16 10.27 -23.61
CA ASP A 508 -39.40 11.38 -24.15
C ASP A 508 -38.75 12.18 -23.00
N LEU A 509 -37.43 12.24 -22.97
CA LEU A 509 -36.66 13.19 -22.15
C LEU A 509 -35.75 13.96 -23.10
N GLY A 510 -36.28 15.10 -23.56
CA GLY A 510 -35.65 15.97 -24.52
C GLY A 510 -34.50 16.81 -23.97
N THR A 511 -33.81 17.40 -24.95
CA THR A 511 -32.95 18.59 -24.93
C THR A 511 -31.51 18.43 -24.45
N VAL A 512 -30.67 18.07 -25.43
CA VAL A 512 -29.23 18.33 -25.46
C VAL A 512 -29.00 19.84 -25.63
N TYR A 513 -28.44 20.51 -24.62
CA TYR A 513 -27.82 21.82 -24.83
C TYR A 513 -26.43 21.61 -25.44
N LYS A 514 -26.32 21.83 -26.75
CA LYS A 514 -25.05 22.14 -27.41
C LYS A 514 -24.66 23.57 -27.03
N ALA A 515 -23.60 23.74 -26.27
CA ALA A 515 -22.91 25.03 -26.20
C ALA A 515 -21.88 25.07 -27.33
N GLU A 516 -22.28 25.61 -28.47
CA GLU A 516 -21.36 26.10 -29.50
C GLU A 516 -20.72 27.38 -28.99
N ALA A 517 -19.39 27.40 -28.85
CA ALA A 517 -18.64 28.62 -28.58
C ALA A 517 -18.67 29.50 -29.85
N ALA A 518 -19.58 30.47 -29.88
CA ALA A 518 -19.59 31.52 -30.89
C ALA A 518 -18.44 32.49 -30.63
N LEU A 519 -17.50 32.57 -31.57
CA LEU A 519 -16.54 33.66 -31.68
C LEU A 519 -17.31 34.94 -32.05
N ASN A 520 -17.54 35.80 -31.05
CA ASN A 520 -17.94 37.19 -31.31
C ASN A 520 -16.67 38.01 -31.59
N GLU A 521 -16.44 38.32 -32.86
CA GLU A 521 -15.60 39.45 -33.27
C GLU A 521 -16.34 40.75 -32.94
N GLY A 522 -16.13 41.24 -31.71
CA GLY A 522 -16.56 42.55 -31.26
C GLY A 522 -15.34 43.32 -30.78
N GLY A 523 -14.86 44.25 -31.60
CA GLY A 523 -13.76 45.14 -31.24
C GLY A 523 -14.14 46.01 -30.03
N ALA A 524 -13.55 45.69 -28.88
CA ALA A 524 -13.45 46.59 -27.74
C ALA A 524 -11.97 46.96 -27.60
N THR A 525 -11.66 48.23 -27.87
CA THR A 525 -10.39 48.84 -27.53
C THR A 525 -10.21 48.76 -26.01
N LEU A 526 -9.32 47.87 -25.56
CA LEU A 526 -8.80 47.87 -24.20
C LEU A 526 -7.85 49.06 -24.08
N GLU A 527 -8.23 50.07 -23.31
CA GLU A 527 -7.26 51.00 -22.76
C GLU A 527 -6.27 50.18 -21.91
N GLU A 528 -4.97 50.39 -22.14
CA GLU A 528 -3.90 49.85 -21.29
C GLU A 528 -4.07 50.44 -19.89
N GLU A 529 -4.80 49.74 -19.02
CA GLU A 529 -4.63 49.93 -17.59
C GLU A 529 -3.19 49.52 -17.25
N SER A 530 -2.40 50.52 -16.84
CA SER A 530 -1.07 50.31 -16.29
C SER A 530 -1.17 49.23 -15.21
N ILE A 531 -0.55 48.08 -15.45
CA ILE A 531 -0.41 47.02 -14.45
C ILE A 531 0.32 47.66 -13.27
N GLN A 532 -0.41 47.94 -12.20
CA GLN A 532 0.19 48.37 -10.95
C GLN A 532 0.88 47.13 -10.38
N GLU A 533 2.19 47.05 -10.61
CA GLU A 533 3.06 46.07 -9.97
C GLU A 533 2.78 46.11 -8.45
N ARG A 534 2.30 44.99 -7.91
CA ARG A 534 1.96 44.90 -6.48
C ARG A 534 3.25 45.05 -5.67
N SER A 535 3.46 46.21 -5.08
CA SER A 535 4.62 46.59 -4.27
C SER A 535 4.65 45.98 -2.86
N TYR A 536 3.88 44.91 -2.60
CA TYR A 536 3.70 44.33 -1.25
C TYR A 536 4.22 42.90 -1.11
N LEU A 537 4.88 42.35 -2.14
CA LEU A 537 5.60 41.08 -2.01
C LEU A 537 7.06 41.41 -1.62
N PRO A 538 7.60 40.85 -0.51
CA PRO A 538 9.01 41.02 -0.20
C PRO A 538 9.89 40.42 -1.31
N GLU A 539 10.96 41.13 -1.66
CA GLU A 539 11.76 40.98 -2.89
C GLU A 539 12.63 39.71 -2.97
N THR A 540 12.52 38.77 -2.03
CA THR A 540 13.41 37.60 -1.96
C THR A 540 12.66 36.34 -1.56
N TRP A 541 12.49 35.41 -2.51
CA TRP A 541 12.01 34.06 -2.26
C TRP A 541 13.06 33.05 -2.74
N LEU A 542 13.31 32.02 -1.94
CA LEU A 542 14.11 30.85 -2.33
C LEU A 542 13.16 29.77 -2.83
N TRP A 543 13.25 29.41 -4.11
CA TRP A 543 12.44 28.37 -4.72
C TRP A 543 13.19 27.04 -4.69
N LEU A 544 12.53 25.98 -4.23
CA LEU A 544 13.06 24.61 -4.23
C LEU A 544 12.29 23.80 -5.27
N LEU A 545 13.02 23.18 -6.20
CA LEU A 545 12.47 22.35 -7.26
C LEU A 545 12.34 20.90 -6.75
N ARG A 546 11.17 20.28 -6.93
CA ARG A 546 11.01 18.82 -6.78
C ARG A 546 10.77 18.20 -8.15
N THR A 547 11.54 17.16 -8.50
CA THR A 547 11.38 16.37 -9.72
C THR A 547 10.48 15.17 -9.43
N LEU A 548 9.51 14.94 -10.30
CA LEU A 548 8.78 13.68 -10.39
C LEU A 548 9.61 12.77 -11.30
N SER A 549 10.29 11.79 -10.72
CA SER A 549 11.06 10.78 -11.46
C SER A 549 10.42 9.42 -11.30
#